data_AF-A0A0A0IJ91-F1
#
_entry.id   AF-A0A0A0IJ91-F1
#
_cell.length_a   1.000
_cell.length_b   1.000
_cell.length_c   1.000
_cell.angle_alpha   90.00
_cell.angle_beta   90.00
_cell.angle_gamma   90.00
#
_symmetry.space_group_name_H-M   'P 1'
#
loop_
_entity.id
_entity.type
_entity.pdbx_description
1 polymer ?
#
loop_
_entity_poly.entity_id
_entity_poly.type
_entity_poly.pdbx_seq_one_letter_code
_entity_poly.pdbx_strand_id
1 'polypeptide(L)'
;MGFFKKLKEIRNNANKLNNRGIELGATDSITLIHDEGLPIAVKTLCKIFLCSDKLVICTLGAEFNIKLHQINNSEIISTNGIKDKSGRFIENSQIKKGEKTVQTFHFVINYTNSNNEISNVVLNSGYDFLTSNKFSEKLNSLLTNKNTIIDL
;
A
#
# COMPACT_ATOMS: atom_id res chain seq x y z
N MET A 1 5.48 -30.39 -16.65
CA MET A 1 4.23 -29.80 -17.20
C MET A 1 3.61 -28.66 -16.37
N GLY A 2 4.12 -28.33 -15.16
CA GLY A 2 3.48 -27.33 -14.26
C GLY A 2 3.83 -25.85 -14.48
N PHE A 3 4.97 -25.54 -15.10
CA PHE A 3 5.47 -24.15 -15.23
C PHE A 3 4.55 -23.26 -16.09
N PHE A 4 4.12 -23.76 -17.25
CA PHE A 4 3.23 -23.01 -18.15
C PHE A 4 1.82 -22.79 -17.56
N LYS A 5 1.32 -23.72 -16.75
CA LYS A 5 0.04 -23.58 -16.05
C LYS A 5 0.12 -22.44 -15.02
N LYS A 6 1.22 -22.42 -14.24
CA LYS A 6 1.49 -21.36 -13.24
C LYS A 6 1.62 -19.97 -13.89
N LEU A 7 2.29 -19.87 -15.04
CA LEU A 7 2.41 -18.60 -15.76
C LEU A 7 1.07 -18.08 -16.30
N LYS A 8 0.23 -18.95 -16.84
CA LYS A 8 -1.13 -18.58 -17.28
C LYS A 8 -1.97 -18.09 -16.11
N GLU A 9 -1.88 -18.76 -14.97
CA GLU A 9 -2.60 -18.38 -13.76
C GLU A 9 -2.17 -17.00 -13.23
N ILE A 10 -0.86 -16.75 -13.16
CA ILE A 10 -0.32 -15.43 -12.76
C ILE A 10 -0.82 -14.34 -13.72
N ARG A 11 -0.76 -14.58 -15.03
CA ARG A 11 -1.24 -13.62 -16.04
C ARG A 11 -2.74 -13.35 -15.91
N ASN A 12 -3.53 -14.38 -15.69
CA ASN A 12 -4.98 -14.24 -15.51
C ASN A 12 -5.30 -13.43 -14.24
N ASN A 13 -4.58 -13.68 -13.14
CA ASN A 13 -4.75 -12.93 -11.90
C ASN A 13 -4.36 -11.45 -12.04
N ALA A 14 -3.26 -11.16 -12.74
CA ALA A 14 -2.85 -9.79 -13.03
C ALA A 14 -3.89 -9.04 -13.88
N ASN A 15 -4.41 -9.69 -14.93
CA ASN A 15 -5.47 -9.11 -15.77
C ASN A 15 -6.76 -8.87 -14.97
N LYS A 16 -7.15 -9.82 -14.10
CA LYS A 16 -8.31 -9.69 -13.24
C LYS A 16 -8.19 -8.46 -12.32
N LEU A 17 -7.04 -8.27 -11.70
CA LEU A 17 -6.78 -7.09 -10.86
C LEU A 17 -6.75 -5.79 -11.68
N ASN A 18 -6.26 -5.80 -12.92
CA ASN A 18 -6.29 -4.61 -13.77
C ASN A 18 -7.72 -4.21 -14.15
N ASN A 19 -8.53 -5.16 -14.59
CA ASN A 19 -9.93 -4.92 -14.94
C ASN A 19 -10.74 -4.43 -13.74
N ARG A 20 -10.42 -4.92 -12.54
CA ARG A 20 -11.06 -4.51 -11.30
C ARG A 20 -10.94 -3.00 -11.04
N GLY A 21 -9.79 -2.40 -11.34
CA GLY A 21 -9.61 -0.95 -11.22
C GLY A 21 -10.56 -0.15 -12.12
N ILE A 22 -10.76 -0.63 -13.35
CA ILE A 22 -11.68 0.01 -14.31
C ILE A 22 -13.13 -0.10 -13.82
N GLU A 23 -13.55 -1.28 -13.36
CA GLU A 23 -14.88 -1.51 -12.78
C GLU A 23 -15.16 -0.61 -11.57
N LEU A 24 -14.14 -0.35 -10.76
CA LEU A 24 -14.24 0.51 -9.58
C LEU A 24 -14.22 2.01 -9.92
N GLY A 25 -13.95 2.39 -11.18
CA GLY A 25 -13.73 3.78 -11.56
C GLY A 25 -12.47 4.37 -10.94
N ALA A 26 -11.43 3.55 -10.77
CA ALA A 26 -10.16 3.98 -10.18
C ALA A 26 -9.46 5.02 -11.05
N THR A 27 -9.05 6.13 -10.44
CA THR A 27 -8.28 7.20 -11.09
C THR A 27 -6.78 6.93 -11.04
N ASP A 28 -6.33 6.13 -10.07
CA ASP A 28 -4.94 5.69 -9.95
C ASP A 28 -4.84 4.31 -9.28
N SER A 29 -3.71 3.63 -9.47
CA SER A 29 -3.43 2.38 -8.76
C SER A 29 -1.94 2.16 -8.52
N ILE A 30 -1.62 1.50 -7.41
CA ILE A 30 -0.26 1.10 -7.06
C ILE A 30 -0.27 -0.33 -6.52
N THR A 31 0.85 -1.06 -6.68
CA THR A 31 1.01 -2.40 -6.10
C THR A 31 2.06 -2.34 -5.00
N LEU A 32 1.68 -2.70 -3.77
CA LEU A 32 2.51 -2.67 -2.57
C LEU A 32 2.43 -4.02 -1.84
N ILE A 33 3.27 -4.23 -0.83
CA ILE A 33 3.29 -5.45 -0.03
C ILE A 33 2.74 -5.15 1.37
N HIS A 34 1.74 -5.90 1.84
CA HIS A 34 1.22 -5.75 3.20
C HIS A 34 2.29 -6.03 4.26
N ASP A 35 2.46 -5.09 5.18
CA ASP A 35 3.26 -5.29 6.39
C ASP A 35 2.36 -5.38 7.64
N GLU A 36 1.41 -4.46 7.82
CA GLU A 36 0.56 -4.43 9.03
C GLU A 36 -0.82 -3.79 8.77
N GLY A 37 -1.79 -4.05 9.67
CA GLY A 37 -3.03 -3.27 9.77
C GLY A 37 -4.26 -3.87 9.07
N LEU A 38 -4.10 -4.99 8.36
CA LEU A 38 -5.19 -5.73 7.74
C LEU A 38 -5.21 -7.19 8.21
N PRO A 39 -6.39 -7.85 8.27
CA PRO A 39 -6.52 -9.27 8.64
C PRO A 39 -6.12 -10.19 7.46
N ILE A 40 -4.92 -9.98 6.90
CA ILE A 40 -4.31 -10.78 5.84
C ILE A 40 -2.86 -11.10 6.22
N ALA A 41 -2.26 -12.09 5.55
CA ALA A 41 -0.88 -12.46 5.85
C ALA A 41 0.09 -11.30 5.58
N VAL A 42 1.08 -11.13 6.45
CA VAL A 42 2.24 -10.26 6.20
C VAL A 42 2.94 -10.73 4.92
N LYS A 43 3.51 -9.79 4.17
CA LYS A 43 4.11 -9.98 2.85
C LYS A 43 3.14 -10.38 1.73
N THR A 44 1.83 -10.20 1.93
CA THR A 44 0.84 -10.37 0.86
C THR A 44 0.95 -9.23 -0.15
N LEU A 45 0.95 -9.56 -1.45
CA LEU A 45 0.91 -8.55 -2.51
C LEU A 45 -0.49 -7.92 -2.58
N CYS A 46 -0.54 -6.60 -2.46
CA CYS A 46 -1.75 -5.80 -2.47
C CYS A 46 -1.74 -4.88 -3.68
N LYS A 47 -2.86 -4.82 -4.40
CA LYS A 47 -3.10 -3.77 -5.39
C LYS A 47 -4.09 -2.77 -4.84
N ILE A 48 -3.69 -1.52 -4.81
CA ILE A 48 -4.43 -0.42 -4.21
C ILE A 48 -4.99 0.43 -5.32
N PHE A 49 -6.27 0.76 -5.24
CA PHE A 49 -6.98 1.60 -6.18
C PHE A 49 -7.47 2.86 -5.47
N LEU A 50 -7.17 4.01 -6.06
CA LEU A 50 -7.72 5.29 -5.64
C LEU A 50 -8.98 5.57 -6.47
N CYS A 51 -10.12 5.67 -5.80
CA CYS A 51 -11.41 6.03 -6.41
C CYS A 51 -11.82 7.43 -5.94
N SER A 52 -12.90 7.98 -6.49
CA SER A 52 -13.40 9.32 -6.13
C SER A 52 -13.87 9.45 -4.68
N ASP A 53 -14.37 8.37 -4.08
CA ASP A 53 -14.99 8.37 -2.75
C ASP A 53 -14.29 7.46 -1.74
N LYS A 54 -13.42 6.56 -2.19
CA LYS A 54 -12.77 5.54 -1.36
C LYS A 54 -11.41 5.11 -1.90
N LEU A 55 -10.65 4.48 -1.01
CA LEU A 55 -9.49 3.67 -1.34
C LEU A 55 -9.86 2.19 -1.26
N VAL A 56 -9.45 1.40 -2.25
CA VAL A 56 -9.70 -0.05 -2.28
C VAL A 56 -8.38 -0.79 -2.27
N ILE A 57 -8.16 -1.65 -1.27
CA ILE A 57 -6.99 -2.51 -1.16
C ILE A 57 -7.42 -3.93 -1.54
N CYS A 58 -7.03 -4.37 -2.73
CA CYS A 58 -7.32 -5.68 -3.26
C CYS A 58 -6.15 -6.65 -3.04
N THR A 59 -6.49 -7.86 -2.62
CA THR A 59 -5.58 -9.02 -2.58
C THR A 59 -6.15 -10.13 -3.46
N LEU A 60 -5.51 -11.31 -3.48
CA LEU A 60 -6.02 -12.45 -4.24
C LEU A 60 -7.37 -13.01 -3.72
N GLY A 61 -7.73 -12.75 -2.46
CA GLY A 61 -8.93 -13.34 -1.83
C GLY A 61 -9.79 -12.39 -1.01
N ALA A 62 -9.36 -11.14 -0.83
CA ALA A 62 -10.07 -10.15 -0.03
C ALA A 62 -9.96 -8.75 -0.64
N GLU A 63 -10.98 -7.93 -0.37
CA GLU A 63 -11.00 -6.51 -0.71
C GLU A 63 -11.31 -5.71 0.56
N PHE A 64 -10.51 -4.67 0.82
CA PHE A 64 -10.72 -3.75 1.93
C PHE A 64 -11.05 -2.37 1.37
N ASN A 65 -12.20 -1.83 1.76
CA ASN A 65 -12.68 -0.54 1.29
C ASN A 65 -12.58 0.47 2.45
N ILE A 66 -11.78 1.52 2.26
CA ILE A 66 -11.65 2.61 3.22
C ILE A 66 -12.23 3.86 2.57
N LYS A 67 -13.35 4.39 3.09
CA LYS A 67 -13.94 5.61 2.52
C LYS A 67 -13.01 6.78 2.79
N LEU A 68 -12.91 7.74 1.86
CA LEU A 68 -11.98 8.87 2.01
C LEU A 68 -12.24 9.70 3.28
N HIS A 69 -13.49 9.82 3.74
CA HIS A 69 -13.82 10.53 4.99
C HIS A 69 -13.38 9.77 6.25
N GLN A 70 -13.07 8.48 6.14
CA GLN A 70 -12.49 7.71 7.23
C GLN A 70 -10.98 7.87 7.27
N ILE A 71 -10.33 8.33 6.21
CA ILE A 71 -8.88 8.48 6.15
C ILE A 71 -8.50 9.79 6.83
N ASN A 72 -7.71 9.69 7.90
CA ASN A 72 -7.23 10.84 8.65
C ASN A 72 -6.02 11.46 7.94
N ASN A 73 -5.06 10.64 7.50
CA ASN A 73 -3.90 11.06 6.72
C ASN A 73 -3.28 9.89 5.93
N SER A 74 -2.39 10.22 5.00
CA SER A 74 -1.50 9.24 4.37
C SER A 74 -0.09 9.79 4.23
N GLU A 75 0.92 8.96 4.50
CA GLU A 75 2.32 9.36 4.47
C GLU A 75 3.24 8.23 4.01
N ILE A 76 4.44 8.62 3.55
CA ILE A 76 5.52 7.69 3.23
C ILE A 76 6.59 7.80 4.31
N ILE A 77 6.83 6.71 5.01
CA ILE A 77 7.86 6.61 6.05
C ILE A 77 9.02 5.78 5.51
N SER A 78 10.25 6.26 5.70
CA SER A 78 11.44 5.48 5.38
C SER A 78 12.00 4.78 6.61
N THR A 79 12.30 3.50 6.48
CA THR A 79 12.95 2.69 7.52
C THR A 79 14.36 2.32 7.05
N ASN A 80 15.33 2.43 7.96
CA ASN A 80 16.71 2.07 7.69
C ASN A 80 17.00 0.70 8.31
N GLY A 81 17.73 -0.12 7.57
CA GLY A 81 18.17 -1.42 8.05
C GLY A 81 19.43 -1.90 7.34
N ILE A 82 19.77 -3.15 7.59
CA ILE A 82 20.96 -3.80 7.03
C ILE A 82 20.51 -5.07 6.33
N LYS A 83 21.14 -5.40 5.19
CA LYS A 83 20.99 -6.72 4.60
C LYS A 83 22.00 -7.67 5.22
N ASP A 84 21.51 -8.74 5.83
CA ASP A 84 22.38 -9.79 6.32
C ASP A 84 23.04 -10.56 5.15
N LYS A 85 23.93 -11.51 5.48
CA LYS A 85 24.63 -12.34 4.49
C LYS A 85 23.69 -13.21 3.65
N SER A 86 22.45 -13.42 4.10
CA SER A 86 21.41 -14.15 3.38
C SER A 86 20.52 -13.24 2.52
N GLY A 87 20.78 -11.93 2.52
CA GLY A 87 20.01 -10.92 1.82
C GLY A 87 18.72 -10.50 2.53
N ARG A 88 18.50 -10.96 3.76
CA ARG A 88 17.34 -10.56 4.57
C ARG A 88 17.56 -9.17 5.15
N PHE A 89 16.51 -8.36 5.08
CA PHE A 89 16.50 -7.04 5.69
C PHE A 89 16.28 -7.16 7.20
N ILE A 90 17.16 -6.54 7.98
CA ILE A 90 17.06 -6.40 9.43
C ILE A 90 16.84 -4.93 9.73
N GLU A 91 15.64 -4.61 10.21
CA GLU A 91 15.23 -3.26 10.58
C GLU A 91 15.84 -2.86 11.94
N ASN A 92 16.20 -1.59 12.10
CA ASN A 92 16.68 -1.02 13.38
C ASN A 92 17.90 -1.71 14.02
N SER A 93 18.67 -2.50 13.26
CA SER A 93 19.97 -2.99 13.73
C SER A 93 20.92 -1.82 13.93
N GLN A 94 21.66 -1.78 15.06
CA GLN A 94 22.73 -0.82 15.28
C GLN A 94 23.74 -0.92 14.13
N ILE A 95 23.68 0.04 13.20
CA ILE A 95 24.51 0.05 11.99
C ILE A 95 25.96 0.20 12.42
N LYS A 96 26.77 -0.85 12.25
CA LYS A 96 28.21 -0.77 12.52
C LYS A 96 28.89 -0.08 11.34
N LYS A 97 29.98 0.64 11.65
CA LYS A 97 30.81 1.32 10.64
C LYS A 97 31.30 0.29 9.60
N GLY A 98 30.87 0.46 8.34
CA GLY A 98 31.23 -0.41 7.21
C GLY A 98 30.11 -1.32 6.70
N GLU A 99 28.95 -1.37 7.38
CA GLU A 99 27.79 -2.14 6.89
C GLU A 99 27.00 -1.35 5.84
N LYS A 100 26.56 -2.04 4.77
CA LYS A 100 25.71 -1.43 3.73
C LYS A 100 24.30 -1.25 4.28
N THR A 101 23.92 0.01 4.51
CA THR A 101 22.56 0.37 4.84
C THR A 101 21.65 0.19 3.64
N VAL A 102 20.45 -0.30 3.92
CA VAL A 102 19.36 -0.43 2.96
C VAL A 102 18.21 0.39 3.50
N GLN A 103 17.62 1.20 2.63
CA GLN A 103 16.44 1.99 2.96
C GLN A 103 15.23 1.31 2.33
N THR A 104 14.17 1.14 3.11
CA THR A 104 12.86 0.70 2.63
C THR A 104 11.83 1.77 2.90
N PHE A 105 10.82 1.84 2.04
CA PHE A 105 9.76 2.83 2.17
C PHE A 105 8.44 2.12 2.47
N HIS A 106 7.65 2.72 3.35
CA HIS A 106 6.36 2.24 3.79
C HIS A 106 5.32 3.32 3.54
N PHE A 107 4.24 2.95 2.87
CA PHE A 107 3.04 3.74 2.74
C PHE A 107 2.11 3.44 3.91
N VAL A 108 1.86 4.46 4.73
CA VAL A 108 1.06 4.38 5.95
C VAL A 108 -0.23 5.16 5.74
N ILE A 109 -1.35 4.53 6.06
CA ILE A 109 -2.67 5.13 5.96
C ILE A 109 -3.32 5.03 7.33
N ASN A 110 -3.53 6.18 7.98
CA ASN A 110 -4.29 6.21 9.23
C ASN A 110 -5.75 6.49 8.91
N TYR A 111 -6.64 5.68 9.47
CA TYR A 111 -8.07 5.76 9.24
C TYR A 111 -8.87 5.46 10.51
N THR A 112 -10.10 5.96 10.56
CA THR A 112 -11.07 5.67 11.61
C THR A 112 -11.91 4.47 11.20
N ASN A 113 -11.82 3.38 11.96
CA ASN A 113 -12.49 2.12 11.67
C ASN A 113 -14.00 2.17 12.04
N SER A 114 -14.71 1.05 11.88
CA SER A 114 -16.14 0.95 12.22
C SER A 114 -16.46 1.09 13.71
N ASN A 115 -15.46 0.94 14.58
CA ASN A 115 -15.58 1.10 16.03
C ASN A 115 -15.23 2.53 16.48
N ASN A 116 -15.05 3.46 15.53
CA ASN A 116 -14.54 4.82 15.78
C ASN A 116 -13.14 4.87 16.41
N GLU A 117 -12.32 3.83 16.21
CA GLU A 117 -10.94 3.78 16.68
C GLU A 117 -9.99 4.14 15.53
N ILE A 118 -8.89 4.82 15.85
CA ILE A 118 -7.81 5.07 14.90
C ILE A 118 -7.08 3.75 14.66
N SER A 119 -7.02 3.35 13.40
CA SER A 119 -6.28 2.19 12.91
C SER A 119 -5.35 2.63 11.79
N ASN A 120 -4.31 1.83 11.52
CA ASN A 120 -3.38 2.08 10.44
C ASN A 120 -3.35 0.90 9.46
N VAL A 121 -2.98 1.17 8.22
CA VAL A 121 -2.54 0.15 7.26
C VAL A 121 -1.13 0.50 6.82
N VAL A 122 -0.21 -0.45 6.92
CA VAL A 122 1.20 -0.30 6.55
C VAL A 122 1.52 -1.20 5.37
N LEU A 123 2.01 -0.57 4.30
CA LEU A 123 2.28 -1.22 3.02
C LEU A 123 3.70 -0.89 2.55
N ASN A 124 4.53 -1.91 2.38
CA ASN A 124 5.88 -1.79 1.89
C ASN A 124 5.90 -1.47 0.39
N SER A 125 6.58 -0.40 0.00
CA SER A 125 6.88 -0.06 -1.40
C SER A 125 8.27 -0.48 -1.85
N GLY A 126 9.01 -1.18 -0.99
CA GLY A 126 10.37 -1.60 -1.23
C GLY A 126 11.27 -0.39 -1.44
N TYR A 127 11.74 -0.23 -2.67
CA TYR A 127 12.65 0.85 -3.07
C TYR A 127 11.97 1.92 -3.94
N ASP A 128 10.69 1.75 -4.29
CA ASP A 128 9.97 2.67 -5.17
C ASP A 128 9.30 3.80 -4.40
N PHE A 129 10.14 4.68 -3.85
CA PHE A 129 9.70 5.90 -3.17
C PHE A 129 8.89 6.80 -4.10
N LEU A 130 9.36 7.00 -5.34
CA LEU A 130 8.76 7.99 -6.26
C LEU A 130 7.33 7.63 -6.63
N THR A 131 7.04 6.37 -6.97
CA THR A 131 5.69 5.95 -7.33
C THR A 131 4.76 6.04 -6.12
N SER A 132 5.24 5.61 -4.95
CA SER A 132 4.44 5.62 -3.72
C SER A 132 4.16 7.03 -3.21
N ASN A 133 5.15 7.93 -3.30
CA ASN A 133 4.99 9.32 -2.94
C ASN A 133 3.99 10.03 -3.87
N LYS A 134 4.09 9.83 -5.19
CA LYS A 134 3.09 10.36 -6.14
C LYS A 134 1.68 9.87 -5.85
N PHE A 135 1.53 8.60 -5.48
CA PHE A 135 0.24 8.04 -5.09
C PHE A 135 -0.28 8.67 -3.78
N SER A 136 0.60 8.85 -2.79
CA SER A 136 0.28 9.52 -1.52
C SER A 136 -0.13 10.99 -1.72
N GLU A 137 0.57 11.73 -2.57
CA GLU A 137 0.27 13.13 -2.91
C GLU A 137 -1.13 13.24 -3.54
N LYS A 138 -1.46 12.35 -4.48
CA LYS A 138 -2.80 12.29 -5.08
C LYS A 138 -3.87 11.97 -4.05
N LEU A 139 -3.66 10.98 -3.19
CA LEU A 139 -4.60 10.69 -2.10
C LEU A 139 -4.79 11.92 -1.19
N ASN A 140 -3.71 12.54 -0.74
CA ASN A 140 -3.77 13.72 0.14
C ASN A 140 -4.47 14.91 -0.53
N SER A 141 -4.29 15.13 -1.84
CA SER A 141 -5.05 16.16 -2.58
C SER A 141 -6.57 15.93 -2.53
N LEU A 142 -7.01 14.68 -2.56
CA LEU A 142 -8.44 14.34 -2.46
C LEU A 142 -8.97 14.50 -1.03
N LEU A 143 -8.13 14.32 -0.01
CA LEU A 143 -8.49 14.54 1.39
C LEU A 143 -8.66 16.04 1.68
N THR A 144 -7.75 16.89 1.20
CA THR A 144 -7.81 18.34 1.43
C THR A 144 -9.01 18.99 0.75
N ASN A 145 -9.35 18.57 -0.47
CA ASN A 145 -10.48 19.14 -1.22
C ASN A 145 -11.85 18.89 -0.58
N LYS A 146 -11.97 17.93 0.35
CA LYS A 146 -13.23 17.69 1.08
C LYS A 146 -13.39 18.60 2.29
N ASN A 147 -12.30 19.06 2.89
CA ASN A 147 -12.35 19.95 4.05
C ASN A 147 -12.70 21.39 3.68
N THR A 148 -12.55 21.78 2.40
CA THR A 148 -12.89 23.12 1.91
C THR A 148 -14.36 23.33 1.55
N ILE A 149 -15.22 22.30 1.63
CA ILE A 149 -16.63 22.37 1.22
C ILE A 149 -17.59 22.61 2.40
N ILE A 150 -17.07 22.71 3.64
CA ILE A 150 -17.89 22.99 4.83
C ILE A 150 -17.61 24.42 5.29
N ASP A 151 -18.13 25.40 4.56
CA ASP A 151 -18.31 26.79 5.01
C ASP A 151 -19.32 27.49 4.07
N LEU A 152 -20.58 27.04 4.07
CA LEU A 152 -21.73 27.77 3.53
C LEU A 152 -23.00 27.46 4.34
#